data_AF-A0A0A9XGN0-F1
#
_entry.id   AF-A0A0A9XGN0-F1
#
_cell.length_a   1.000
_cell.length_b   1.000
_cell.length_c   1.000
_cell.angle_alpha   90.00
_cell.angle_beta   90.00
_cell.angle_gamma   90.00
#
_symmetry.space_group_name_H-M   'P 1'
#
loop_
_entity.id
_entity.type
_entity.pdbx_description
1 polymer ?
#
loop_
_entity_poly.entity_id
_entity_poly.type
_entity_poly.pdbx_seq_one_letter_code
_entity_poly.pdbx_strand_id
1 'polypeptide(L)'
;HVGVKSCVLNSPQAAHAVFSRSLQFKWAFLQRVVEGDAEQYIPLMEAIRRNFIPEILGREVTDIEAELFGLPARLGGLGICNPVLSQEQASNTSRRAVEELVASISTGNTLDY
;
A
#
# COMPACT_ATOMS: atom_id res chain seq x y z
N HIS A 1 -7.44 -3.40 -21.81
CA HIS A 1 -5.99 -3.27 -21.53
C HIS A 1 -5.26 -2.18 -22.33
N VAL A 2 -5.85 -1.57 -23.38
CA VAL A 2 -5.15 -0.54 -24.19
C VAL A 2 -5.27 0.90 -23.61
N GLY A 3 -6.36 1.21 -22.91
CA GLY A 3 -6.59 2.57 -22.38
C GLY A 3 -5.73 2.99 -21.17
N VAL A 4 -5.30 2.02 -20.35
CA VAL A 4 -4.47 2.31 -19.15
C VAL A 4 -3.02 2.59 -19.53
N LYS A 5 -2.49 1.91 -20.55
CA LYS A 5 -1.12 2.14 -21.04
C LYS A 5 -0.91 3.56 -21.58
N SER A 6 -1.91 4.08 -22.30
CA SER A 6 -1.87 5.43 -22.87
C SER A 6 -1.79 6.52 -21.79
N CYS A 7 -2.57 6.41 -20.70
CA CYS A 7 -2.59 7.47 -19.68
C CYS A 7 -1.33 7.49 -18.81
N VAL A 8 -0.70 6.33 -18.56
CA VAL A 8 0.56 6.24 -17.81
C VAL A 8 1.71 6.91 -18.57
N LEU A 9 1.82 6.64 -19.87
CA LEU A 9 2.82 7.26 -20.75
C LEU A 9 2.63 8.77 -20.91
N ASN A 10 1.37 9.23 -20.97
CA ASN A 10 1.06 10.64 -21.16
C ASN A 10 1.14 11.47 -19.86
N SER A 11 1.01 10.84 -18.68
CA SER A 11 1.00 11.53 -17.38
C SER A 11 1.39 10.59 -16.24
N PRO A 12 2.68 10.22 -16.11
CA PRO A 12 3.14 9.28 -15.09
C PRO A 12 2.87 9.77 -13.66
N GLN A 13 2.89 11.08 -13.43
CA GLN A 13 2.55 11.69 -12.14
C GLN A 13 1.08 11.49 -11.79
N ALA A 14 0.18 11.60 -12.76
CA ALA A 14 -1.25 11.37 -12.55
C ALA A 14 -1.52 9.88 -12.27
N ALA A 15 -0.85 8.98 -13.00
CA ALA A 15 -0.93 7.54 -12.75
C ALA A 15 -0.43 7.18 -11.34
N HIS A 16 0.71 7.75 -10.92
CA HIS A 16 1.24 7.58 -9.57
C HIS A 16 0.29 8.13 -8.50
N ALA A 17 -0.29 9.31 -8.72
CA ALA A 17 -1.25 9.89 -7.79
C ALA A 17 -2.51 9.03 -7.64
N VAL A 18 -3.08 8.53 -8.75
CA VAL A 18 -4.25 7.62 -8.72
C VAL A 18 -3.92 6.32 -8.02
N PHE A 19 -2.75 5.73 -8.29
CA PHE A 19 -2.29 4.53 -7.61
C PHE A 19 -2.17 4.75 -6.09
N SER A 20 -1.47 5.81 -5.70
CA SER A 20 -1.23 6.18 -4.30
C SER A 20 -2.51 6.48 -3.54
N ARG A 21 -3.48 7.14 -4.19
CA ARG A 21 -4.75 7.57 -3.56
C ARG A 21 -5.87 6.54 -3.63
N SER A 22 -5.81 5.62 -4.58
CA SER A 22 -6.88 4.63 -4.80
C SER A 22 -6.41 3.23 -4.43
N LEU A 23 -5.41 2.70 -5.13
CA LEU A 23 -5.02 1.30 -4.97
C LEU A 23 -4.36 1.06 -3.61
N GLN A 24 -3.42 1.94 -3.21
CA GLN A 24 -2.77 1.81 -1.90
C GLN A 24 -3.76 1.89 -0.73
N PHE A 25 -4.69 2.84 -0.81
CA PHE A 25 -5.76 2.97 0.20
C PHE A 25 -6.66 1.74 0.25
N LYS A 26 -7.01 1.17 -0.90
CA LYS A 26 -7.86 -0.03 -0.98
C LYS A 26 -7.21 -1.24 -0.32
N TRP A 27 -5.95 -1.55 -0.64
CA TRP A 27 -5.31 -2.69 0.03
C TRP A 27 -5.03 -2.40 1.50
N ALA A 28 -4.66 -1.17 1.87
CA ALA A 28 -4.45 -0.80 3.26
C ALA A 28 -5.73 -0.95 4.08
N PHE A 29 -6.89 -0.65 3.48
CA PHE A 29 -8.19 -0.95 4.08
C PHE A 29 -8.40 -2.46 4.23
N LEU A 30 -8.17 -3.24 3.16
CA LEU A 30 -8.32 -4.70 3.21
C LEU A 30 -7.45 -5.36 4.29
N GLN A 31 -6.19 -4.90 4.45
CA GLN A 31 -5.28 -5.39 5.48
C GLN A 31 -5.75 -5.13 6.91
N ARG A 32 -6.66 -4.16 7.11
CA ARG A 32 -7.23 -3.85 8.43
C ARG A 32 -8.52 -4.60 8.72
N VAL A 33 -9.26 -4.99 7.68
CA VAL A 33 -10.60 -5.59 7.81
C VAL A 33 -10.64 -7.09 7.57
N VAL A 34 -9.65 -7.63 6.84
CA VAL A 34 -9.56 -9.06 6.53
C VAL A 34 -8.39 -9.64 7.30
N GLU A 35 -8.70 -10.61 8.17
CA GLU A 35 -7.67 -11.49 8.74
C GLU A 35 -7.04 -12.30 7.61
N GLY A 36 -5.72 -12.23 7.50
CA GLY A 36 -4.99 -12.87 6.42
C GLY A 36 -3.50 -12.84 6.65
N ASP A 37 -2.78 -13.59 5.84
CA ASP A 37 -1.32 -13.63 5.83
C ASP A 37 -0.78 -12.61 4.81
N ALA A 38 0.42 -12.09 5.08
CA ALA A 38 1.20 -11.30 4.15
C ALA A 38 1.40 -11.99 2.79
N GLU A 39 1.46 -13.34 2.78
CA GLU A 39 1.61 -14.13 1.55
C GLU A 39 0.52 -13.87 0.50
N GLN A 40 -0.70 -13.54 0.93
CA GLN A 40 -1.82 -13.24 0.02
C GLN A 40 -1.57 -11.98 -0.83
N TYR A 41 -0.64 -11.12 -0.41
CA TYR A 41 -0.26 -9.90 -1.11
C TYR A 41 0.91 -10.07 -2.06
N ILE A 42 1.56 -11.25 -2.11
CA ILE A 42 2.67 -11.52 -3.03
C ILE A 42 2.29 -11.28 -4.51
N PRO A 43 1.13 -11.76 -5.02
CA PRO A 43 0.76 -11.49 -6.41
C PRO A 43 0.60 -10.00 -6.71
N LEU A 44 0.10 -9.23 -5.75
CA LEU A 44 -0.04 -7.77 -5.88
C LEU A 44 1.32 -7.08 -5.87
N MET A 45 2.21 -7.46 -4.95
CA MET A 45 3.59 -6.98 -4.90
C MET A 45 4.30 -7.22 -6.24
N GLU A 46 4.21 -8.44 -6.78
CA GLU A 46 4.85 -8.78 -8.05
C GLU A 46 4.23 -8.01 -9.23
N ALA A 47 2.92 -7.81 -9.26
CA ALA A 47 2.27 -6.99 -10.28
C ALA A 47 2.70 -5.51 -10.22
N ILE A 48 2.86 -4.95 -9.02
CA ILE A 48 3.35 -3.58 -8.84
C ILE A 48 4.79 -3.48 -9.35
N ARG A 49 5.65 -4.42 -8.97
CA ARG A 49 7.08 -4.42 -9.29
C ARG A 49 7.36 -4.67 -10.76
N ARG A 50 6.68 -5.64 -11.39
CA ARG A 50 6.97 -6.09 -12.75
C ARG A 50 6.18 -5.33 -13.83
N ASN A 51 5.04 -4.75 -13.48
CA ASN A 51 4.19 -4.08 -14.46
C ASN A 51 4.11 -2.57 -14.19
N PHE A 52 3.65 -2.18 -12.99
CA PHE A 52 3.31 -0.79 -12.72
C PHE A 52 4.53 0.14 -12.64
N ILE A 53 5.55 -0.26 -11.87
CA ILE A 53 6.77 0.55 -11.69
C ILE A 53 7.49 0.76 -13.04
N PRO A 54 7.76 -0.28 -13.85
CA PRO A 54 8.39 -0.10 -15.16
C PRO A 54 7.55 0.76 -16.11
N GLU A 55 6.22 0.62 -16.08
CA GLU A 55 5.32 1.37 -16.97
C GLU A 55 5.32 2.87 -16.66
N ILE A 56 5.35 3.25 -15.38
CA ILE A 56 5.46 4.66 -14.97
C ILE A 56 6.83 5.26 -15.29
N LEU A 57 7.89 4.48 -15.14
CA LEU A 57 9.26 4.96 -15.36
C LEU A 57 9.70 4.88 -16.82
N GLY A 58 8.97 4.16 -17.67
CA GLY A 58 9.31 3.95 -19.07
C GLY A 58 10.57 3.09 -19.26
N ARG A 59 11.01 2.36 -18.24
CA ARG A 59 12.20 1.50 -18.27
C ARG A 59 12.06 0.33 -17.29
N GLU A 60 12.82 -0.72 -17.54
CA GLU A 60 12.99 -1.80 -16.58
C GLU A 60 13.69 -1.31 -15.31
N VAL A 61 13.38 -2.00 -14.21
CA VAL A 61 13.79 -1.63 -12.86
C VAL A 61 14.30 -2.88 -12.15
N THR A 62 15.44 -2.75 -11.49
CA THR A 62 16.03 -3.82 -10.68
C THR A 62 15.24 -4.03 -9.38
N ASP A 63 15.42 -5.18 -8.74
CA ASP A 63 14.78 -5.47 -7.46
C ASP A 63 15.12 -4.44 -6.37
N ILE A 64 16.37 -3.97 -6.36
CA ILE A 64 16.88 -2.96 -5.43
C ILE A 64 16.22 -1.60 -5.68
N GLU A 65 16.09 -1.20 -6.95
CA GLU A 65 15.40 0.06 -7.29
C GLU A 65 13.91 -0.02 -6.94
N ALA A 66 13.25 -1.16 -7.15
CA ALA A 66 11.87 -1.36 -6.76
C ALA A 66 11.67 -1.22 -5.24
N GLU A 67 12.61 -1.74 -4.44
CA GLU A 67 12.62 -1.55 -2.99
C GLU A 67 12.84 -0.08 -2.61
N LEU A 68 13.81 0.59 -3.24
CA LEU A 68 14.06 2.03 -3.07
C LEU A 68 12.80 2.86 -3.36
N PHE A 69 12.05 2.55 -4.42
CA PHE A 69 10.81 3.25 -4.76
C PHE A 69 9.68 3.01 -3.76
N GLY A 70 9.77 1.98 -2.92
CA GLY A 70 8.88 1.79 -1.79
C GLY A 70 9.06 2.82 -0.67
N LEU A 71 10.24 3.45 -0.58
CA LEU A 71 10.52 4.44 0.46
C LEU A 71 9.77 5.76 0.22
N PRO A 72 9.51 6.57 1.26
CA PRO A 72 9.00 7.93 1.10
C PRO A 72 9.94 8.83 0.29
N ALA A 73 9.39 9.89 -0.32
CA ALA A 73 10.17 10.86 -1.09
C ALA A 73 11.32 11.51 -0.30
N ARG A 74 11.15 11.72 1.01
CA ARG A 74 12.22 12.26 1.89
C ARG A 74 13.43 11.31 2.01
N LEU A 75 13.25 10.02 1.73
CA LEU A 75 14.30 9.00 1.70
C LEU A 75 14.72 8.62 0.27
N GLY A 76 14.32 9.41 -0.74
CA GLY A 76 14.67 9.17 -2.14
C GLY A 76 13.79 8.16 -2.89
N GLY A 77 12.68 7.71 -2.29
CA GLY A 77 11.73 6.80 -2.93
C GLY A 77 10.49 7.49 -3.53
N LEU A 78 9.50 6.68 -3.93
CA LEU A 78 8.25 7.12 -4.54
C LEU A 78 7.01 6.82 -3.67
N GLY A 79 7.19 6.23 -2.49
CA GLY A 79 6.12 5.82 -1.61
C GLY A 79 5.23 4.73 -2.21
N ILE A 80 5.76 3.89 -3.11
CA ILE A 80 5.05 2.75 -3.68
C ILE A 80 5.18 1.58 -2.69
N CYS A 81 4.42 1.65 -1.60
CA CYS A 81 4.57 0.72 -0.48
C CYS A 81 4.43 -0.75 -0.91
N ASN A 82 5.28 -1.62 -0.35
CA ASN A 82 5.16 -3.06 -0.52
C ASN A 82 3.98 -3.57 0.33
N PRO A 83 2.92 -4.13 -0.29
CA PRO A 83 1.75 -4.60 0.45
C PRO A 83 2.05 -5.81 1.34
N VAL A 84 3.08 -6.62 1.04
CA VAL A 84 3.46 -7.75 1.91
C VAL A 84 4.01 -7.23 3.25
N LEU A 85 4.84 -6.19 3.20
CA LEU A 85 5.47 -5.61 4.40
C LEU A 85 4.49 -4.80 5.25
N SER A 86 3.47 -4.19 4.64
CA SER A 86 2.51 -3.35 5.37
C SER A 86 1.40 -4.13 6.08
N GLN A 87 1.23 -5.42 5.76
CA GLN A 87 0.10 -6.23 6.23
C GLN A 87 0.08 -6.36 7.76
N GLU A 88 1.20 -6.77 8.35
CA GLU A 88 1.28 -7.03 9.79
C GLU A 88 1.01 -5.75 10.59
N GLN A 89 1.63 -4.64 10.19
CA GLN A 89 1.44 -3.36 10.85
C GLN A 89 0.00 -2.86 10.75
N ALA A 90 -0.63 -3.01 9.59
CA ALA A 90 -2.02 -2.60 9.37
C ALA A 90 -2.99 -3.43 10.22
N SER A 91 -2.84 -4.75 10.24
CA SER A 91 -3.66 -5.65 11.05
C SER A 91 -3.50 -5.38 12.55
N ASN A 92 -2.26 -5.26 13.03
CA ASN A 92 -1.97 -4.97 14.44
C ASN A 92 -2.53 -3.62 14.88
N THR A 93 -2.43 -2.58 14.05
CA THR A 93 -2.99 -1.26 14.36
C THR A 93 -4.52 -1.32 14.47
N SER A 94 -5.18 -2.03 13.55
CA SER A 94 -6.64 -2.25 13.57
C SER A 94 -7.07 -2.96 14.85
N ARG A 95 -6.42 -4.09 15.16
CA ARG A 95 -6.73 -4.90 16.34
C ARG A 95 -6.57 -4.10 17.63
N ARG A 96 -5.46 -3.37 17.80
CA ARG A 96 -5.22 -2.55 19.00
C ARG A 96 -6.29 -1.46 19.19
N ALA A 97 -6.72 -0.82 18.11
CA ALA A 97 -7.77 0.19 18.18
C ALA A 97 -9.11 -0.42 18.60
N VAL A 98 -9.45 -1.60 18.07
CA VAL A 98 -10.67 -2.32 18.45
C VAL A 98 -10.61 -2.82 19.90
N GLU A 99 -9.46 -3.33 20.35
CA GLU A 99 -9.24 -3.74 21.75
C GLU A 99 -9.49 -2.59 22.72
N GLU A 100 -8.94 -1.41 22.42
CA GLU A 100 -9.17 -0.20 23.22
C GLU A 100 -10.66 0.19 23.25
N LEU A 101 -11.31 0.20 22.09
CA LEU A 101 -12.75 0.51 21.99
C LEU A 101 -13.59 -0.47 22.80
N VAL A 102 -13.31 -1.77 22.71
CA VAL A 102 -14.02 -2.79 23.48
C VAL A 102 -13.79 -2.62 24.98
N ALA A 103 -12.57 -2.31 25.39
CA ALA A 103 -12.24 -2.04 26.79
C ALA A 103 -13.00 -0.82 27.33
N SER A 104 -13.03 0.29 26.59
CA SER A 104 -13.78 1.49 26.97
C SER A 104 -15.28 1.23 27.09
N ILE A 105 -15.88 0.52 26.12
CA ILE A 105 -17.30 0.18 26.13
C ILE A 105 -17.65 -0.73 27.33
N SER A 106 -16.79 -1.70 27.64
CA SER A 106 -17.04 -2.67 28.71
C SER A 106 -16.82 -2.08 30.11
N THR A 107 -15.89 -1.13 30.25
CA THR A 107 -15.54 -0.51 31.54
C THR A 107 -16.30 0.79 31.82
N GLY A 108 -16.90 1.41 30.78
CA GLY A 108 -17.55 2.72 30.87
C GLY A 108 -16.58 3.90 30.96
N ASN A 109 -15.27 3.66 30.81
CA ASN A 109 -14.25 4.71 30.80
C ASN A 109 -14.22 5.45 29.46
N THR A 110 -13.91 6.74 29.49
CA THR A 110 -13.64 7.53 28.28
C THR A 110 -12.33 7.12 27.62
N LEU A 111 -12.29 7.17 26.28
CA LEU A 111 -11.06 6.98 25.51
C LEU A 111 -10.06 8.10 25.85
N ASP A 112 -8.90 7.73 26.38
CA ASP A 112 -7.78 8.66 26.53
C ASP A 112 -7.16 8.88 25.14
N TYR A 113 -7.27 10.11 24.63
CA TYR A 113 -6.76 10.54 23.32
C TYR A 113 -5.68 11.61 23.48
#